data_AF-A0A946HBQ7-F1
#
_entry.id   AF-A0A946HBQ7-F1
#
_cell.length_a   1.000
_cell.length_b   1.000
_cell.length_c   1.000
_cell.angle_alpha   90.00
_cell.angle_beta   90.00
_cell.angle_gamma   90.00
#
_symmetry.space_group_name_H-M   'P 1'
#
loop_
_entity.id
_entity.type
_entity.pdbx_description
1 polymer ?
#
loop_
_entity_poly.entity_id
_entity_poly.type
_entity_poly.pdbx_seq_one_letter_code
_entity_poly.pdbx_strand_id
1 'polypeptide(L)'
;ALADTRDTSLYAHVFAQTELMFEDPDEKVIAYSLCEAIEQTGWITENLQMIAFALSVTEEAIEVVLTRLQTIEPAGLFARNLSECLRLQARDKGLLCKKMDALLENLPLFAKGEIAALKRMTGCTAEEIGDLARKLRTFEPKPGLKFSGEFAQPVFEPDLIAYQDDEDDWIVELNRSNLPAIRVDTAYSQAVKKLDQDGSDEHFIREAITSARWLKRAIAQRNETNQKVGAEIVRYQREFLEKGIAFLRPLQLRTVADAIGVHESTVSRVTSSVMMATPQGTFPLKAFFSSALHSDSNVEGASAKAIRQRIQDIISSEDPSKPISDEAISKIISKEGIRVARRTVAKYREIDGMPSSSQRRRRQKMDALCG
;
A
#
# COMPACT_ATOMS: atom_id res chain seq x y z
N ALA A 1 -22.64 -28.74 2.09
CA ALA A 1 -22.91 -27.42 2.70
C ALA A 1 -21.93 -26.45 2.07
N LEU A 2 -22.44 -25.48 1.30
CA LEU A 2 -21.63 -24.46 0.62
C LEU A 2 -20.98 -23.60 1.70
N ALA A 3 -19.65 -23.61 1.78
CA ALA A 3 -18.90 -22.78 2.71
C ALA A 3 -19.15 -21.31 2.38
N ASP A 4 -19.47 -20.53 3.41
CA ASP A 4 -19.71 -19.10 3.35
C ASP A 4 -18.38 -18.39 3.03
N THR A 5 -18.14 -18.08 1.75
CA THR A 5 -16.91 -17.43 1.25
C THR A 5 -17.06 -15.90 1.19
N ARG A 6 -17.75 -15.30 2.15
CA ARG A 6 -17.89 -13.84 2.23
C ARG A 6 -16.82 -13.26 3.17
N ASP A 7 -15.87 -12.56 2.55
CA ASP A 7 -15.15 -11.41 3.12
C ASP A 7 -14.15 -11.65 4.27
N THR A 8 -13.30 -12.67 4.16
CA THR A 8 -12.15 -12.82 5.08
C THR A 8 -10.92 -12.05 4.57
N SER A 9 -10.35 -11.17 5.39
CA SER A 9 -9.10 -10.46 5.06
C SER A 9 -7.92 -11.42 4.88
N LEU A 10 -6.88 -11.01 4.15
CA LEU A 10 -5.68 -11.83 3.92
C LEU A 10 -5.13 -12.39 5.24
N TYR A 11 -4.97 -11.51 6.24
CA TYR A 11 -4.48 -11.88 7.55
C TYR A 11 -5.42 -12.88 8.22
N ALA A 12 -6.73 -12.61 8.27
CA ALA A 12 -7.67 -13.52 8.91
C ALA A 12 -7.71 -14.91 8.24
N HIS A 13 -7.60 -14.98 6.91
CA HIS A 13 -7.50 -16.24 6.17
C HIS A 13 -6.22 -17.01 6.54
N VAL A 14 -5.09 -16.32 6.50
CA VAL A 14 -3.77 -16.90 6.81
C VAL A 14 -3.68 -17.36 8.27
N PHE A 15 -4.18 -16.57 9.22
CA PHE A 15 -4.22 -16.93 10.63
C PHE A 15 -5.10 -18.17 10.88
N ALA A 16 -6.29 -18.23 10.27
CA ALA A 16 -7.18 -19.39 10.39
C ALA A 16 -6.55 -20.68 9.84
N GLN A 17 -5.85 -20.59 8.70
CA GLN A 17 -5.12 -21.73 8.13
C GLN A 17 -3.93 -22.14 9.00
N THR A 18 -3.21 -21.15 9.56
CA THR A 18 -2.08 -21.40 10.46
C THR A 18 -2.51 -22.16 11.72
N GLU A 19 -3.65 -21.78 12.32
CA GLU A 19 -4.21 -22.49 13.48
C GLU A 19 -4.54 -23.96 13.21
N LEU A 20 -4.96 -24.28 11.99
CA LEU A 20 -5.29 -25.64 11.57
C LEU A 20 -4.05 -26.45 11.19
N MET A 21 -2.97 -25.79 10.78
CA MET A 21 -1.77 -26.45 10.24
C MET A 21 -0.74 -26.81 11.29
N PHE A 22 -0.66 -26.08 12.40
CA PHE A 22 0.37 -26.26 13.42
C PHE A 22 -0.30 -26.68 14.74
N GLU A 23 0.21 -27.73 15.37
CA GLU A 23 -0.23 -28.17 16.70
C GLU A 23 0.83 -27.84 17.78
N ASP A 24 2.10 -27.80 17.38
CA ASP A 24 3.22 -27.50 18.25
C ASP A 24 3.24 -26.00 18.65
N PRO A 25 3.31 -25.67 19.96
CA PRO A 25 3.30 -24.29 20.43
C PRO A 25 4.48 -23.44 19.92
N ASP A 26 5.67 -24.02 19.78
CA ASP A 26 6.87 -23.31 19.35
C ASP A 26 6.79 -23.01 17.85
N GLU A 27 6.31 -23.98 17.04
CA GLU A 27 6.04 -23.76 15.62
C GLU A 27 4.92 -22.72 15.40
N LYS A 28 3.88 -22.71 16.25
CA LYS A 28 2.80 -21.71 16.18
C LYS A 28 3.30 -20.28 16.38
N VAL A 29 4.17 -20.06 17.37
CA VAL A 29 4.75 -18.74 17.63
C VAL A 29 5.54 -18.25 16.41
N ILE A 30 6.35 -19.12 15.82
CA ILE A 30 7.09 -18.81 14.58
C ILE A 30 6.11 -18.52 13.45
N ALA A 31 5.06 -19.32 13.30
CA ALA A 31 4.09 -19.16 12.24
C ALA A 31 3.32 -17.84 12.34
N TYR A 32 2.90 -17.43 13.54
CA TYR A 32 2.25 -16.13 13.74
C TYR A 32 3.17 -14.96 13.41
N SER A 33 4.46 -15.03 13.79
CA SER A 33 5.40 -13.98 13.42
C SER A 33 5.58 -13.87 11.91
N LEU A 34 5.61 -15.00 11.19
CA LEU A 34 5.62 -15.01 9.72
C LEU A 34 4.31 -14.48 9.13
N CYS A 35 3.16 -14.74 9.77
CA CYS A 35 1.85 -14.19 9.38
C CYS A 35 1.79 -12.67 9.55
N GLU A 36 2.46 -12.11 10.56
CA GLU A 36 2.57 -10.66 10.73
C GLU A 36 3.50 -10.02 9.70
N ALA A 37 4.57 -10.72 9.32
CA ALA A 37 5.54 -10.27 8.32
C ALA A 37 5.02 -10.34 6.86
N ILE A 38 3.84 -10.91 6.62
CA ILE A 38 3.25 -10.97 5.28
C ILE A 38 2.71 -9.59 4.87
N GLU A 39 3.07 -9.16 3.68
CA GLU A 39 2.47 -7.96 3.07
C GLU A 39 1.11 -8.26 2.44
N GLN A 40 0.33 -7.20 2.14
CA GLN A 40 -0.92 -7.30 1.37
C GLN A 40 -0.74 -7.96 -0.01
N THR A 41 0.48 -7.92 -0.56
CA THR A 41 0.83 -8.60 -1.81
C THR A 41 0.85 -10.13 -1.67
N GLY A 42 0.95 -10.63 -0.44
CA GLY A 42 1.14 -12.04 -0.09
C GLY A 42 2.61 -12.45 0.01
N TRP A 43 3.56 -11.51 -0.05
CA TRP A 43 5.00 -11.76 0.02
C TRP A 43 5.56 -11.43 1.40
N ILE A 44 6.68 -12.07 1.76
CA ILE A 44 7.50 -11.67 2.89
C ILE A 44 8.72 -10.95 2.34
N THR A 45 8.80 -9.64 2.58
CA THR A 45 9.97 -8.81 2.23
C THR A 45 10.93 -8.65 3.41
N GLU A 46 10.49 -8.99 4.62
CA GLU A 46 11.34 -9.00 5.81
C GLU A 46 12.40 -10.08 5.75
N ASN A 47 13.52 -9.79 6.42
CA ASN A 47 14.65 -10.70 6.48
C ASN A 47 14.38 -11.79 7.54
N LEU A 48 14.39 -13.06 7.12
CA LEU A 48 14.12 -14.20 8.02
C LEU A 48 15.12 -14.31 9.18
N GLN A 49 16.38 -13.87 9.01
CA GLN A 49 17.36 -13.84 10.09
C GLN A 49 16.99 -12.86 11.19
N MET A 50 16.37 -11.73 10.84
CA MET A 50 15.87 -10.77 11.83
C MET A 50 14.70 -11.35 12.63
N ILE A 51 13.81 -12.09 11.97
CA ILE A 51 12.70 -12.79 12.62
C ILE A 51 13.24 -13.90 13.55
N ALA A 52 14.23 -14.67 13.09
CA ALA A 52 14.92 -15.69 13.88
C ALA A 52 15.53 -15.12 15.15
N PHE A 53 16.26 -14.01 15.00
CA PHE A 53 16.89 -13.31 16.11
C PHE A 53 15.87 -12.78 17.12
N ALA A 54 14.77 -12.18 16.65
CA ALA A 54 13.72 -11.65 17.51
C ALA A 54 13.03 -12.74 18.34
N LEU A 55 12.84 -13.94 17.76
CA LEU A 55 12.22 -15.09 18.41
C LEU A 55 13.22 -15.97 19.18
N SER A 56 14.53 -15.70 19.08
CA SER A 56 15.60 -16.53 19.66
C SER A 56 15.55 -18.00 19.19
N VAL A 57 15.19 -18.21 17.92
CA VAL A 57 15.15 -19.52 17.25
C VAL A 57 16.18 -19.62 16.13
N THR A 58 16.46 -20.82 15.65
CA THR A 58 17.39 -21.01 14.52
C THR A 58 16.72 -20.72 13.18
N GLU A 59 17.52 -20.37 12.17
CA GLU A 59 17.01 -20.11 10.81
C GLU A 59 16.35 -21.36 10.22
N GLU A 60 16.87 -22.55 10.51
CA GLU A 60 16.30 -23.82 10.01
C GLU A 60 14.89 -24.05 10.54
N ALA A 61 14.62 -23.70 11.81
CA ALA A 61 13.28 -23.82 12.39
C ALA A 61 12.27 -22.93 11.65
N ILE A 62 12.67 -21.69 11.32
CA ILE A 62 11.85 -20.78 10.51
C ILE A 62 11.65 -21.31 9.10
N GLU A 63 12.67 -21.85 8.44
CA GLU A 63 12.53 -22.39 7.08
C GLU A 63 11.55 -23.58 7.03
N VAL A 64 11.55 -24.44 8.05
CA VAL A 64 10.61 -25.56 8.16
C VAL A 64 9.17 -25.05 8.26
N VAL A 65 8.92 -24.11 9.16
CA VAL A 65 7.58 -23.51 9.35
C VAL A 65 7.16 -22.74 8.09
N LEU A 66 8.05 -21.97 7.49
CA LEU A 66 7.80 -21.21 6.27
C LEU A 66 7.42 -22.13 5.11
N THR A 67 8.14 -23.24 4.92
CA THR A 67 7.85 -24.20 3.84
C THR A 67 6.45 -24.80 3.98
N ARG A 68 6.00 -25.02 5.21
CA ARG A 68 4.61 -25.43 5.50
C ARG A 68 3.64 -24.30 5.21
N LEU A 69 3.87 -23.08 5.70
CA LEU A 69 3.01 -21.92 5.41
C LEU A 69 2.86 -21.64 3.91
N GLN A 70 3.90 -21.89 3.11
CA GLN A 70 3.87 -21.75 1.65
C GLN A 70 2.93 -22.73 0.94
N THR A 71 2.37 -23.74 1.64
CA THR A 71 1.33 -24.62 1.09
C THR A 71 -0.09 -24.09 1.32
N ILE A 72 -0.25 -22.96 2.02
CA ILE A 72 -1.55 -22.31 2.20
C ILE A 72 -2.08 -21.81 0.84
N GLU A 73 -3.34 -22.07 0.55
CA GLU A 73 -4.01 -21.53 -0.63
C GLU A 73 -4.36 -20.05 -0.43
N PRO A 74 -4.22 -19.18 -1.44
CA PRO A 74 -3.71 -19.43 -2.79
C PRO A 74 -2.19 -19.65 -2.84
N ALA A 75 -1.76 -20.59 -3.69
CA ALA A 75 -0.35 -20.88 -3.91
C ALA A 75 0.47 -19.63 -4.26
N GLY A 76 1.65 -19.50 -3.65
CA GLY A 76 2.54 -18.35 -3.81
C GLY A 76 2.42 -17.29 -2.72
N LEU A 77 1.57 -17.49 -1.71
CA LEU A 77 1.67 -16.78 -0.43
C LEU A 77 2.98 -17.14 0.28
N PHE A 78 3.47 -16.22 1.13
CA PHE A 78 4.72 -16.35 1.88
C PHE A 78 5.98 -16.52 1.01
N ALA A 79 5.92 -16.08 -0.25
CA ALA A 79 7.07 -16.04 -1.12
C ALA A 79 8.00 -14.87 -0.75
N ARG A 80 9.32 -15.08 -0.80
CA ARG A 80 10.32 -14.04 -0.52
C ARG A 80 10.59 -13.16 -1.73
N ASN A 81 10.31 -13.67 -2.93
CA ASN A 81 10.49 -12.96 -4.18
C ASN A 81 9.55 -13.50 -5.27
N LEU A 82 9.48 -12.76 -6.38
CA LEU A 82 8.63 -13.11 -7.52
C LEU A 82 8.96 -14.50 -8.10
N SER A 83 10.24 -14.87 -8.22
CA SER A 83 10.64 -16.17 -8.76
C SER A 83 10.16 -17.32 -7.88
N GLU A 84 10.26 -17.17 -6.55
CA GLU A 84 9.75 -18.13 -5.58
C GLU A 84 8.22 -18.21 -5.62
N CYS A 85 7.53 -17.08 -5.69
CA CYS A 85 6.07 -17.01 -5.80
C CYS A 85 5.57 -17.81 -7.01
N LEU A 86 6.17 -17.58 -8.17
CA LEU A 86 5.83 -18.27 -9.41
C LEU A 86 6.24 -19.75 -9.38
N ARG A 87 7.33 -20.10 -8.69
CA ARG A 87 7.77 -21.49 -8.51
C ARG A 87 6.77 -22.28 -7.65
N LEU A 88 6.26 -21.67 -6.57
CA LEU A 88 5.23 -22.26 -5.72
C LEU A 88 3.95 -22.52 -6.51
N GLN A 89 3.50 -21.55 -7.31
CA GLN A 89 2.33 -21.72 -8.18
C GLN A 89 2.54 -22.75 -9.29
N ALA A 90 3.75 -22.82 -9.86
CA ALA A 90 4.10 -23.83 -10.85
C ALA A 90 4.07 -25.24 -10.24
N ARG A 91 4.55 -25.38 -9.00
CA ARG A 91 4.57 -26.65 -8.27
C ARG A 91 3.14 -27.12 -7.97
N ASP A 92 2.31 -26.23 -7.46
CA ASP A 92 0.90 -26.48 -7.15
C ASP A 92 0.12 -26.95 -8.39
N LYS A 93 0.30 -26.29 -9.53
CA LYS A 93 -0.33 -26.65 -10.81
C LYS A 93 0.30 -27.87 -11.50
N GLY A 94 1.34 -28.50 -10.94
CA GLY A 94 2.07 -29.59 -11.58
C GLY A 94 2.81 -29.21 -12.87
N LEU A 95 3.07 -27.91 -13.07
CA LEU A 95 3.70 -27.34 -14.26
C LEU A 95 5.21 -27.07 -14.08
N LEU A 96 5.75 -27.34 -12.89
CA LEU A 96 7.18 -27.16 -12.59
C LEU A 96 8.01 -28.23 -13.30
N CYS A 97 8.60 -27.85 -14.43
CA CYS A 97 9.59 -28.65 -15.14
C CYS A 97 10.98 -27.99 -15.07
N LYS A 98 12.06 -28.74 -15.36
CA LYS A 98 13.44 -28.21 -15.36
C LYS A 98 13.60 -26.94 -16.22
N LYS A 99 12.89 -26.86 -17.34
CA LYS A 99 12.89 -25.71 -18.24
C LYS A 99 12.17 -24.49 -17.65
N MET A 100 11.05 -24.72 -16.97
CA MET A 100 10.32 -23.67 -16.25
C MET A 100 11.17 -23.12 -15.11
N ASP A 101 11.84 -24.00 -14.35
CA ASP A 101 12.68 -23.59 -13.23
C ASP A 101 13.88 -22.74 -13.70
N ALA A 102 14.57 -23.18 -14.76
CA ALA A 102 15.65 -22.41 -15.38
C ALA A 102 15.17 -21.05 -15.91
N LEU A 103 13.95 -20.95 -16.42
CA LEU A 103 13.35 -19.69 -16.84
C LEU A 103 13.04 -18.77 -15.65
N LEU A 104 12.54 -19.32 -14.55
CA LEU A 104 12.22 -18.59 -13.32
C LEU A 104 13.47 -18.07 -12.60
N GLU A 105 14.59 -18.78 -12.66
CA GLU A 105 15.89 -18.29 -12.20
C GLU A 105 16.38 -17.09 -13.04
N ASN A 106 16.07 -17.11 -14.34
CA ASN A 106 16.48 -16.09 -15.30
C ASN A 106 15.37 -15.08 -15.63
N LEU A 107 14.43 -14.90 -14.70
CA LEU A 107 13.30 -14.00 -14.86
C LEU A 107 13.72 -12.55 -15.20
N PRO A 108 14.83 -11.99 -14.70
CA PRO A 108 15.30 -10.66 -15.12
C PRO A 108 15.60 -10.55 -16.62
N LEU A 109 16.13 -11.61 -17.24
CA LEU A 109 16.42 -11.64 -18.69
C LEU A 109 15.13 -11.76 -19.51
N PHE A 110 14.17 -12.53 -19.00
CA PHE A 110 12.80 -12.58 -19.52
C PHE A 110 12.12 -11.21 -19.40
N ALA A 111 12.29 -10.54 -18.27
CA ALA A 111 11.84 -9.19 -18.02
C ALA A 111 12.62 -8.11 -18.79
N LYS A 112 13.65 -8.45 -19.59
CA LYS A 112 14.30 -7.54 -20.55
C LYS A 112 13.97 -7.89 -22.00
N GLY A 113 13.36 -9.05 -22.26
CA GLY A 113 13.11 -9.55 -23.61
C GLY A 113 14.38 -10.05 -24.32
N GLU A 114 15.40 -10.44 -23.56
CA GLU A 114 16.68 -10.94 -24.09
C GLU A 114 16.62 -12.43 -24.41
N ILE A 115 15.82 -12.77 -25.43
CA ILE A 115 15.52 -14.17 -25.79
C ILE A 115 16.77 -14.94 -26.21
N ALA A 116 17.72 -14.28 -26.88
CA ALA A 116 18.98 -14.91 -27.28
C ALA A 116 19.83 -15.34 -26.06
N ALA A 117 19.84 -14.54 -24.99
CA ALA A 117 20.51 -14.87 -23.74
C ALA A 117 19.77 -16.00 -23.01
N LEU A 118 18.43 -15.93 -22.95
CA LEU A 118 17.60 -16.98 -22.36
C LEU A 118 17.79 -18.34 -23.03
N LYS A 119 17.83 -18.40 -24.37
CA LYS A 119 18.10 -19.65 -25.10
C LYS A 119 19.42 -20.29 -24.68
N ARG A 120 20.47 -19.48 -24.51
CA ARG A 120 21.80 -19.96 -24.10
C ARG A 120 21.80 -20.46 -22.65
N MET A 121 21.11 -19.78 -21.75
CA MET A 121 21.11 -20.12 -20.32
C MET A 121 20.16 -21.26 -19.97
N THR A 122 18.99 -21.32 -20.62
CA THR A 122 17.95 -22.33 -20.34
C THR A 122 18.03 -23.56 -21.24
N GLY A 123 18.80 -23.51 -22.33
CA GLY A 123 18.87 -24.57 -23.33
C GLY A 123 17.56 -24.80 -24.11
N CYS A 124 16.60 -23.88 -24.00
CA CYS A 124 15.29 -24.01 -24.63
C CYS A 124 15.25 -23.43 -26.05
N THR A 125 14.34 -23.92 -26.88
CA THR A 125 14.06 -23.32 -28.20
C THR A 125 13.21 -22.04 -28.07
N ALA A 126 13.06 -21.27 -29.15
CA ALA A 126 12.21 -20.08 -29.12
C ALA A 126 10.74 -20.42 -28.85
N GLU A 127 10.25 -21.50 -29.46
CA GLU A 127 8.88 -22.00 -29.31
C GLU A 127 8.63 -22.43 -27.86
N GLU A 128 9.56 -23.17 -27.27
CA GLU A 128 9.46 -23.61 -25.86
C GLU A 128 9.46 -22.44 -24.88
N ILE A 129 10.27 -21.40 -25.13
CA ILE A 129 10.24 -20.16 -24.32
C ILE A 129 8.87 -19.47 -24.47
N GLY A 130 8.30 -19.45 -25.68
CA GLY A 130 6.95 -18.94 -25.93
C GLY A 130 5.88 -19.71 -25.15
N ASP A 131 5.94 -21.04 -25.15
CA ASP A 131 5.02 -21.90 -24.39
C ASP A 131 5.11 -21.68 -22.88
N LEU A 132 6.33 -21.62 -22.35
CA LEU A 132 6.56 -21.34 -20.94
C LEU A 132 6.09 -19.93 -20.57
N ALA A 133 6.30 -18.93 -21.43
CA ALA A 133 5.81 -17.57 -21.25
C ALA A 133 4.28 -17.52 -21.21
N ARG A 134 3.59 -18.28 -22.08
CA ARG A 134 2.13 -18.39 -22.07
C ARG A 134 1.62 -18.98 -20.75
N LYS A 135 2.28 -20.03 -20.24
CA LYS A 135 1.95 -20.63 -18.94
C LYS A 135 2.19 -19.64 -17.79
N LEU A 136 3.34 -18.95 -17.76
CA LEU A 136 3.67 -17.95 -16.74
C LEU A 136 2.67 -16.79 -16.71
N ARG A 137 2.12 -16.38 -17.86
CA ARG A 137 1.06 -15.34 -17.93
C ARG A 137 -0.24 -15.75 -17.24
N THR A 138 -0.46 -17.04 -16.97
CA THR A 138 -1.63 -17.54 -16.20
C THR A 138 -1.41 -17.55 -14.69
N PHE A 139 -0.21 -17.17 -14.23
CA PHE A 139 0.15 -17.15 -12.82
C PHE A 139 -0.09 -15.76 -12.25
N GLU A 140 -0.41 -15.70 -10.96
CA GLU A 140 -0.77 -14.47 -10.27
C GLU A 140 0.45 -13.95 -9.50
N PRO A 141 1.14 -12.90 -9.95
CA PRO A 141 2.36 -12.45 -9.29
C PRO A 141 2.13 -11.93 -7.86
N LYS A 142 0.90 -11.53 -7.52
CA LYS A 142 0.53 -10.99 -6.20
C LYS A 142 -0.74 -11.67 -5.68
N PRO A 143 -0.65 -12.91 -5.18
CA PRO A 143 -1.82 -13.69 -4.78
C PRO A 143 -2.58 -13.06 -3.60
N GLY A 144 -1.92 -12.28 -2.73
CA GLY A 144 -2.55 -11.62 -1.59
C GLY A 144 -3.59 -10.56 -1.97
N LEU A 145 -3.49 -9.97 -3.17
CA LEU A 145 -4.47 -8.98 -3.66
C LEU A 145 -5.84 -9.59 -3.97
N LYS A 146 -5.97 -10.92 -4.02
CA LYS A 146 -7.30 -11.56 -4.14
C LYS A 146 -8.16 -11.35 -2.89
N PHE A 147 -7.52 -11.12 -1.74
CA PHE A 147 -8.18 -10.83 -0.47
C PHE A 147 -8.35 -9.32 -0.24
N SER A 148 -7.78 -8.48 -1.09
CA SER A 148 -8.04 -7.04 -1.10
C SER A 148 -9.27 -6.73 -1.96
N GLY A 149 -10.41 -7.34 -1.63
CA GLY A 149 -11.70 -6.84 -2.12
C GLY A 149 -11.88 -5.37 -1.71
N GLU A 150 -12.67 -4.60 -2.46
CA GLU A 150 -12.90 -3.15 -2.27
C GLU A 150 -13.40 -2.73 -0.87
N PHE A 151 -13.58 -3.69 0.05
CA PHE A 151 -13.96 -3.45 1.44
C PHE A 151 -13.00 -4.01 2.50
N ALA A 152 -11.84 -4.54 2.10
CA ALA A 152 -10.75 -4.84 3.04
C ALA A 152 -9.93 -3.59 3.38
N GLN A 153 -10.59 -2.46 3.65
CA GLN A 153 -9.97 -1.47 4.51
C GLN A 153 -9.89 -2.11 5.89
N PRO A 154 -8.74 -2.12 6.56
CA PRO A 154 -8.67 -2.64 7.91
C PRO A 154 -9.72 -1.90 8.74
N VAL A 155 -10.62 -2.67 9.34
CA VAL A 155 -11.66 -2.23 10.28
C VAL A 155 -10.96 -1.80 11.57
N PHE A 156 -10.08 -0.81 11.49
CA PHE A 156 -9.75 -0.01 12.65
C PHE A 156 -10.96 0.87 12.90
N GLU A 157 -11.44 0.87 14.14
CA GLU A 157 -12.46 1.82 14.55
C GLU A 157 -11.96 3.25 14.24
N PRO A 158 -12.80 4.09 13.61
CA PRO A 158 -12.39 5.41 13.18
C PRO A 158 -11.96 6.25 14.37
N ASP A 159 -10.88 7.02 14.25
CA ASP A 159 -10.45 7.98 15.28
C ASP A 159 -11.32 9.23 15.30
N LEU A 160 -11.85 9.59 14.14
CA LEU A 160 -12.67 10.76 13.92
C LEU A 160 -14.00 10.35 13.28
N ILE A 161 -15.08 11.01 13.69
CA ILE A 161 -16.41 10.81 13.12
C ILE A 161 -16.86 12.17 12.57
N ALA A 162 -17.16 12.21 11.29
CA ALA A 162 -17.69 13.38 10.60
C ALA A 162 -19.18 13.16 10.31
N TYR A 163 -20.03 14.09 10.75
CA TYR A 163 -21.47 14.07 10.54
C TYR A 163 -22.02 15.49 10.35
N GLN A 164 -23.24 15.58 9.81
CA GLN A 164 -23.99 16.84 9.78
C GLN A 164 -24.85 16.95 11.03
N ASP A 165 -24.85 18.11 11.65
CA ASP A 165 -25.79 18.42 12.73
C ASP A 165 -27.19 18.76 12.19
N ASP A 166 -28.10 19.06 13.11
CA ASP A 166 -29.48 19.43 12.80
C ASP A 166 -29.61 20.78 12.04
N GLU A 167 -28.52 21.55 11.93
CA GLU A 167 -28.44 22.86 11.25
C GLU A 167 -27.71 22.78 9.89
N ASP A 168 -27.47 21.56 9.37
CA ASP A 168 -26.73 21.26 8.12
C ASP A 168 -25.22 21.64 8.16
N ASP A 169 -24.65 21.85 9.35
CA ASP A 169 -23.24 22.13 9.54
C ASP A 169 -22.42 20.85 9.78
N TRP A 170 -21.24 20.80 9.17
CA TRP A 170 -20.35 19.64 9.25
C TRP A 170 -19.50 19.68 10.52
N ILE A 171 -19.71 18.70 11.40
CA ILE A 171 -18.99 18.56 12.67
C ILE A 171 -18.04 17.36 12.59
N VAL A 172 -16.85 17.53 13.18
CA VAL A 172 -15.87 16.44 13.37
C VAL A 172 -15.65 16.21 14.86
N GLU A 173 -15.95 15.01 15.33
CA GLU A 173 -15.74 14.58 16.71
C GLU A 173 -14.71 13.46 16.81
N LEU A 174 -14.05 13.39 17.96
CA LEU A 174 -13.17 12.27 18.29
C LEU A 174 -14.03 11.06 18.72
N ASN A 175 -13.69 9.88 18.20
CA ASN A 175 -14.28 8.65 18.67
C ASN A 175 -13.77 8.34 20.09
N ARG A 176 -14.59 8.58 21.10
CA ARG A 176 -14.19 8.42 22.51
C ARG A 176 -13.96 6.96 22.91
N SER A 177 -14.44 6.00 22.13
CA SER A 177 -14.27 4.56 22.40
C SER A 177 -12.81 4.10 22.28
N ASN A 178 -11.98 4.80 21.49
CA ASN A 178 -10.59 4.43 21.23
C ASN A 178 -9.56 5.26 22.02
N LEU A 179 -10.01 6.22 22.84
CA LEU A 179 -9.11 7.14 23.53
C LEU A 179 -8.57 6.54 24.84
N PRO A 180 -7.23 6.43 25.02
CA PRO A 180 -6.66 5.96 26.27
C PRO A 180 -6.95 6.94 27.41
N ALA A 181 -7.68 6.49 28.43
CA ALA A 181 -7.98 7.29 29.61
C ALA A 181 -6.85 7.20 30.63
N ILE A 182 -5.98 8.22 30.69
CA ILE A 182 -4.94 8.31 31.72
C ILE A 182 -5.53 8.91 33.00
N ARG A 183 -5.56 8.10 34.07
CA ARG A 183 -5.85 8.55 35.43
C ARG A 183 -4.58 8.55 36.26
N VAL A 184 -4.30 9.68 36.90
CA VAL A 184 -3.21 9.81 37.87
C VAL A 184 -3.83 9.66 39.25
N ASP A 185 -3.46 8.61 39.98
CA ASP A 185 -3.93 8.40 41.34
C ASP A 185 -3.19 9.35 42.30
N THR A 186 -3.89 10.42 42.67
CA THR A 186 -3.36 11.43 43.59
C THR A 186 -3.38 10.96 45.04
N ALA A 187 -4.26 10.02 45.42
CA ALA A 187 -4.37 9.52 46.79
C ALA A 187 -3.18 8.61 47.13
N TYR A 188 -2.80 7.72 46.20
CA TYR A 188 -1.59 6.91 46.32
C TYR A 188 -0.34 7.78 46.46
N SER A 189 -0.22 8.85 45.66
CA SER A 189 0.93 9.77 45.76
C SER A 189 1.07 10.46 47.12
N GLN A 190 -0.05 10.75 47.79
CA GLN A 190 -0.06 11.37 49.12
C GLN A 190 0.20 10.34 50.23
N ALA A 191 -0.24 9.09 50.05
CA ALA A 191 0.02 8.02 50.99
C ALA A 191 1.52 7.65 51.02
N VAL A 192 2.16 7.53 49.85
CA VAL A 192 3.60 7.21 49.78
C VAL A 192 4.47 8.35 50.31
N LYS A 193 4.09 9.61 50.09
CA LYS A 193 4.74 10.78 50.72
C LYS A 193 4.72 10.79 52.24
N LYS A 194 3.77 10.08 52.88
CA LYS A 194 3.70 9.97 54.35
C LYS A 194 4.54 8.80 54.89
N LEU A 195 4.95 7.87 54.04
CA LEU A 195 5.73 6.67 54.37
C LEU A 195 7.24 6.88 54.19
N ASP A 196 7.65 7.84 53.36
CA ASP A 196 9.05 8.14 53.09
C ASP A 196 9.68 8.96 54.24
N GLN A 197 10.59 8.34 55.01
CA GLN A 197 11.37 8.98 56.08
C GLN A 197 12.77 9.43 55.60
N ASP A 198 13.23 8.96 54.43
CA ASP A 198 14.62 9.15 53.94
C ASP A 198 14.73 10.03 52.68
N GLY A 199 13.61 10.46 52.08
CA GLY A 199 13.54 11.54 51.07
C GLY A 199 14.00 11.17 49.65
N SER A 200 14.54 9.95 49.47
CA SER A 200 14.91 9.38 48.16
C SER A 200 13.67 9.04 47.32
N ASP A 201 12.62 8.52 47.94
CA ASP A 201 11.42 8.05 47.24
C ASP A 201 10.53 9.23 46.82
N GLU A 202 10.55 10.35 47.55
CA GLU A 202 9.81 11.56 47.21
C GLU A 202 10.24 12.16 45.86
N HIS A 203 11.54 12.11 45.53
CA HIS A 203 12.05 12.62 44.25
C HIS A 203 11.52 11.79 43.08
N PHE A 204 11.60 10.47 43.17
CA PHE A 204 11.13 9.54 42.14
C PHE A 204 9.62 9.68 41.88
N ILE A 205 8.82 9.78 42.95
CA ILE A 205 7.37 9.96 42.85
C ILE A 205 7.02 11.30 42.19
N ARG A 206 7.75 12.37 42.52
CA ARG A 206 7.53 13.69 41.94
C ARG A 206 7.84 13.70 40.44
N GLU A 207 8.89 13.01 40.02
CA GLU A 207 9.22 12.81 38.61
C GLU A 207 8.14 11.99 37.90
N ALA A 208 7.73 10.85 38.46
CA ALA A 208 6.70 9.99 37.88
C ALA A 208 5.36 10.74 37.68
N ILE A 209 4.93 11.55 38.66
CA ILE A 209 3.72 12.38 38.55
C ILE A 209 3.88 13.46 37.47
N THR A 210 5.07 14.05 37.36
CA THR A 210 5.36 15.07 36.36
C THR A 210 5.32 14.46 34.95
N SER A 211 5.92 13.29 34.76
CA SER A 211 5.85 12.50 33.53
C SER A 211 4.43 12.10 33.16
N ALA A 212 3.63 11.64 34.13
CA ALA A 212 2.23 11.28 33.91
C ALA A 212 1.37 12.49 33.50
N ARG A 213 1.58 13.66 34.13
CA ARG A 213 0.90 14.91 33.76
C ARG A 213 1.32 15.39 32.36
N TRP A 214 2.61 15.26 32.04
CA TRP A 214 3.12 15.59 30.71
C TRP A 214 2.48 14.69 29.64
N LEU A 215 2.43 13.38 29.87
CA LEU A 215 1.81 12.43 28.94
C LEU A 215 0.33 12.72 28.73
N LYS A 216 -0.42 13.02 29.80
CA LYS A 216 -1.83 13.42 29.71
C LYS A 216 -2.01 14.67 28.85
N ARG A 217 -1.15 15.68 29.00
CA ARG A 217 -1.17 16.90 28.17
C ARG A 217 -0.80 16.60 26.72
N ALA A 218 0.21 15.77 26.48
CA ALA A 218 0.64 15.39 25.15
C ALA A 218 -0.47 14.66 24.37
N ILE A 219 -1.20 13.76 25.03
CA ILE A 219 -2.36 13.07 24.41
C ILE A 219 -3.48 14.06 24.11
N ALA A 220 -3.81 14.96 25.06
CA ALA A 220 -4.83 15.98 24.82
C ALA A 220 -4.47 16.87 23.61
N GLN A 221 -3.21 17.30 23.52
CA GLN A 221 -2.70 18.10 22.40
C GLN A 221 -2.77 17.35 21.06
N ARG A 222 -2.42 16.05 21.06
CA ARG A 222 -2.52 15.18 19.88
C ARG A 222 -3.97 15.09 19.41
N ASN A 223 -4.90 14.83 20.34
CA ASN A 223 -6.31 14.70 20.02
C ASN A 223 -6.91 15.99 19.47
N GLU A 224 -6.57 17.13 20.08
CA GLU A 224 -6.98 18.46 19.58
C GLU A 224 -6.44 18.72 18.17
N THR A 225 -5.18 18.38 17.91
CA THR A 225 -4.56 18.53 16.59
C THR A 225 -5.24 17.65 15.55
N ASN A 226 -5.52 16.38 15.88
CA ASN A 226 -6.22 15.46 14.99
C ASN A 226 -7.62 15.98 14.64
N GLN A 227 -8.37 16.47 15.63
CA GLN A 227 -9.71 17.02 15.42
C GLN A 227 -9.67 18.26 14.52
N LYS A 228 -8.74 19.19 14.74
CA LYS A 228 -8.56 20.39 13.89
C LYS A 228 -8.22 20.02 12.45
N VAL A 229 -7.30 19.06 12.26
CA VAL A 229 -6.92 18.56 10.92
C VAL A 229 -8.12 17.92 10.23
N GLY A 230 -8.88 17.10 10.95
CA GLY A 230 -10.09 16.49 10.41
C GLY A 230 -11.16 17.53 10.03
N ALA A 231 -11.40 18.51 10.89
CA ALA A 231 -12.37 19.58 10.63
C ALA A 231 -12.04 20.39 9.37
N GLU A 232 -10.76 20.74 9.15
CA GLU A 232 -10.36 21.46 7.94
C GLU A 232 -10.48 20.61 6.68
N ILE A 233 -10.17 19.31 6.76
CA ILE A 233 -10.36 18.40 5.63
C ILE A 233 -11.84 18.31 5.26
N VAL A 234 -12.71 18.12 6.24
CA VAL A 234 -14.17 18.04 6.05
C VAL A 234 -14.73 19.34 5.46
N ARG A 235 -14.29 20.50 5.98
CA ARG A 235 -14.68 21.81 5.45
C ARG A 235 -14.30 21.98 3.98
N TYR A 236 -13.11 21.55 3.59
CA TYR A 236 -12.63 21.64 2.20
C TYR A 236 -13.31 20.62 1.27
N GLN A 237 -13.65 19.45 1.80
CA GLN A 237 -14.20 18.30 1.07
C GLN A 237 -15.73 18.17 1.19
N ARG A 238 -16.44 19.28 1.47
CA ARG A 238 -17.91 19.28 1.62
C ARG A 238 -18.64 18.60 0.45
N GLU A 239 -18.24 18.88 -0.78
CA GLU A 239 -18.87 18.28 -1.97
C GLU A 239 -18.68 16.75 -2.04
N PHE A 240 -17.54 16.23 -1.59
CA PHE A 240 -17.30 14.80 -1.51
C PHE A 240 -18.22 14.13 -0.48
N LEU A 241 -18.43 14.77 0.67
CA LEU A 241 -19.26 14.21 1.73
C LEU A 241 -20.73 14.15 1.33
N GLU A 242 -21.20 15.16 0.60
CA GLU A 242 -22.59 15.25 0.11
C GLU A 242 -22.86 14.39 -1.14
N LYS A 243 -21.94 14.36 -2.11
CA LYS A 243 -22.17 13.78 -3.45
C LYS A 243 -21.32 12.55 -3.76
N GLY A 244 -20.43 12.15 -2.86
CA GLY A 244 -19.58 10.95 -2.98
C GLY A 244 -18.23 11.18 -3.67
N ILE A 245 -17.50 10.07 -3.88
CA ILE A 245 -16.09 10.02 -4.35
C ILE A 245 -15.84 10.81 -5.64
N ALA A 246 -16.83 10.89 -6.55
CA ALA A 246 -16.69 11.58 -7.83
C ALA A 246 -16.44 13.10 -7.70
N PHE A 247 -16.76 13.69 -6.54
CA PHE A 247 -16.63 15.13 -6.26
C PHE A 247 -15.45 15.44 -5.32
N LEU A 248 -14.48 14.53 -5.20
CA LEU A 248 -13.28 14.76 -4.40
C LEU A 248 -12.45 15.92 -4.97
N ARG A 249 -12.20 16.94 -4.14
CA ARG A 249 -11.43 18.11 -4.54
C ARG A 249 -9.93 17.89 -4.26
N PRO A 250 -9.02 18.33 -5.14
CA PRO A 250 -7.59 18.27 -4.85
C PRO A 250 -7.23 19.13 -3.63
N LEU A 251 -6.61 18.52 -2.62
CA LEU A 251 -6.18 19.19 -1.39
C LEU A 251 -4.68 18.97 -1.15
N GLN A 252 -3.96 20.05 -0.83
CA GLN A 252 -2.55 20.02 -0.49
C GLN A 252 -2.35 20.05 1.03
N LEU A 253 -1.31 19.36 1.52
CA LEU A 253 -0.96 19.34 2.94
C LEU A 253 -0.68 20.75 3.47
N ARG A 254 -0.03 21.59 2.67
CA ARG A 254 0.26 22.99 3.01
C ARG A 254 -1.00 23.81 3.27
N THR A 255 -2.06 23.63 2.50
CA THR A 255 -3.33 24.36 2.68
C THR A 255 -3.93 24.11 4.06
N VAL A 256 -3.89 22.85 4.52
CA VAL A 256 -4.38 22.47 5.86
C VAL A 256 -3.42 22.93 6.95
N ALA A 257 -2.11 22.85 6.70
CA ALA A 257 -1.07 23.29 7.62
C ALA A 257 -1.18 24.80 7.92
N ASP A 258 -1.32 25.62 6.88
CA ASP A 258 -1.46 27.08 6.98
C ASP A 258 -2.76 27.48 7.69
N ALA A 259 -3.87 26.76 7.48
CA ALA A 259 -5.15 27.02 8.13
C ALA A 259 -5.12 26.77 9.65
N ILE A 260 -4.40 25.74 10.09
CA ILE A 260 -4.35 25.32 11.50
C ILE A 260 -3.15 25.94 12.24
N GLY A 261 -2.20 26.53 11.51
CA GLY A 261 -0.99 27.12 12.07
C GLY A 261 0.04 26.08 12.53
N VAL A 262 0.09 24.92 11.87
CA VAL A 262 1.05 23.84 12.16
C VAL A 262 1.98 23.62 10.98
N HIS A 263 3.11 22.94 11.21
CA HIS A 263 4.03 22.60 10.13
C HIS A 263 3.45 21.47 9.25
N GLU A 264 3.76 21.48 7.95
CA GLU A 264 3.29 20.49 6.98
C GLU A 264 3.63 19.04 7.38
N SER A 265 4.82 18.84 7.98
CA SER A 265 5.25 17.54 8.50
C SER A 265 4.36 17.02 9.63
N THR A 266 3.76 17.91 10.43
CA THR A 266 2.79 17.55 11.48
C THR A 266 1.50 17.03 10.86
N VAL A 267 0.98 17.72 9.84
CA VAL A 267 -0.22 17.29 9.11
C VAL A 267 0.02 15.96 8.39
N SER A 268 1.19 15.79 7.76
CA SER A 268 1.56 14.54 7.08
C SER A 268 1.59 13.33 8.03
N ARG A 269 2.12 13.52 9.25
CA ARG A 269 2.15 12.48 10.30
C ARG A 269 0.74 12.13 10.80
N VAL A 270 -0.09 13.13 11.06
CA VAL A 270 -1.48 12.94 11.50
C VAL A 270 -2.27 12.19 10.43
N THR A 271 -2.21 12.65 9.18
CA THR A 271 -3.01 12.09 8.08
C THR A 271 -2.66 10.65 7.71
N SER A 272 -1.43 10.20 8.02
CA SER A 272 -0.97 8.85 7.75
C SER A 272 -1.40 7.82 8.79
N SER A 273 -1.83 8.26 9.98
CA SER A 273 -2.10 7.38 11.13
C SER A 273 -3.54 7.45 11.63
N VAL A 274 -4.36 8.34 11.08
CA VAL A 274 -5.72 8.65 11.57
C VAL A 274 -6.76 8.29 10.52
N MET A 275 -7.81 7.61 10.97
CA MET A 275 -8.98 7.24 10.15
C MET A 275 -10.18 8.11 10.50
N MET A 276 -11.01 8.42 9.49
CA MET A 276 -12.25 9.18 9.68
C MET A 276 -13.45 8.44 9.10
N ALA A 277 -14.48 8.24 9.91
CA ALA A 277 -15.79 7.81 9.44
C ALA A 277 -16.56 9.00 8.88
N THR A 278 -17.10 8.83 7.70
CA THR A 278 -17.94 9.82 7.00
C THR A 278 -19.24 9.14 6.55
N PRO A 279 -20.27 9.89 6.13
CA PRO A 279 -21.49 9.31 5.59
C PRO A 279 -21.28 8.45 4.33
N GLN A 280 -20.17 8.67 3.62
CA GLN A 280 -19.78 7.93 2.41
C GLN A 280 -18.90 6.70 2.71
N GLY A 281 -18.61 6.44 3.99
CA GLY A 281 -17.74 5.35 4.45
C GLY A 281 -16.57 5.83 5.31
N THR A 282 -15.75 4.88 5.76
CA THR A 282 -14.55 5.15 6.56
C THR A 282 -13.33 5.25 5.65
N PHE A 283 -12.56 6.34 5.77
CA PHE A 283 -11.40 6.61 4.94
C PHE A 283 -10.18 7.02 5.76
N PRO A 284 -8.96 6.64 5.34
CA PRO A 284 -7.75 7.23 5.88
C PRO A 284 -7.69 8.71 5.48
N LEU A 285 -7.28 9.58 6.41
CA LEU A 285 -7.18 11.01 6.12
C LEU A 285 -6.25 11.32 4.94
N LYS A 286 -5.23 10.48 4.73
CA LYS A 286 -4.32 10.57 3.58
C LYS A 286 -5.02 10.49 2.22
N ALA A 287 -6.17 9.79 2.11
CA ALA A 287 -6.88 9.63 0.85
C ALA A 287 -7.44 10.95 0.30
N PHE A 288 -7.69 11.94 1.17
CA PHE A 288 -8.16 13.27 0.76
C PHE A 288 -7.07 14.14 0.14
N PHE A 289 -5.80 13.75 0.27
CA PHE A 289 -4.67 14.47 -0.29
C PHE A 289 -4.25 13.81 -1.59
N SER A 290 -4.89 14.20 -2.69
CA SER A 290 -4.37 13.91 -4.02
C SER A 290 -3.03 14.61 -4.18
N SER A 291 -2.03 13.97 -4.78
CA SER A 291 -0.81 14.64 -5.24
C SER A 291 -1.14 15.58 -6.40
N ALA A 292 -1.78 16.71 -6.06
CA ALA A 292 -1.89 17.86 -6.94
C ALA A 292 -0.46 18.34 -7.19
N LEU A 293 0.07 17.85 -8.30
CA LEU A 293 1.24 18.30 -9.01
C LEU A 293 1.50 19.77 -8.68
N HIS A 294 2.72 20.04 -8.20
CA HIS A 294 3.26 21.39 -8.22
C HIS A 294 3.22 21.88 -9.67
N SER A 295 2.16 22.59 -10.02
CA SER A 295 2.05 23.40 -11.20
C SER A 295 2.41 24.82 -10.80
N ASP A 296 3.71 25.06 -10.65
CA ASP A 296 4.28 26.36 -10.94
C ASP A 296 4.07 26.63 -12.43
N SER A 297 2.89 27.09 -12.78
CA SER A 297 2.59 27.95 -13.93
C SER A 297 1.09 28.00 -14.17
N ASN A 298 0.65 29.22 -14.32
CA ASN A 298 -0.70 29.69 -14.60
C ASN A 298 -1.20 29.22 -15.98
N VAL A 299 -1.48 27.93 -16.16
CA VAL A 299 -2.14 27.40 -17.37
C VAL A 299 -3.22 26.38 -16.99
N GLU A 300 -4.43 26.91 -16.86
CA GLU A 300 -5.75 26.33 -17.11
C GLU A 300 -5.83 24.80 -17.33
N GLY A 301 -6.51 24.12 -16.39
CA GLY A 301 -6.79 22.68 -16.43
C GLY A 301 -7.57 22.18 -17.66
N ALA A 302 -8.17 23.07 -18.47
CA ALA A 302 -8.81 22.72 -19.73
C ALA A 302 -7.79 22.33 -20.83
N SER A 303 -6.65 23.02 -20.90
CA SER A 303 -5.62 22.74 -21.91
C SER A 303 -4.90 21.42 -21.65
N ALA A 304 -4.70 21.05 -20.38
CA ALA A 304 -4.03 19.80 -20.02
C ALA A 304 -4.86 18.55 -20.34
N LYS A 305 -6.19 18.63 -20.22
CA LYS A 305 -7.09 17.52 -20.60
C LYS A 305 -7.13 17.33 -22.12
N ALA A 306 -7.18 18.43 -22.88
CA ALA A 306 -7.14 18.39 -24.35
C ALA A 306 -5.82 17.80 -24.88
N ILE A 307 -4.68 18.19 -24.29
CA ILE A 307 -3.36 17.64 -24.68
C ILE A 307 -3.28 16.14 -24.36
N ARG A 308 -3.78 15.70 -23.20
CA ARG A 308 -3.80 14.28 -22.81
C ARG A 308 -4.62 13.42 -23.76
N GLN A 309 -5.84 13.87 -24.09
CA GLN A 309 -6.69 13.19 -25.06
C GLN A 309 -5.99 13.08 -26.42
N ARG A 310 -5.35 14.16 -26.87
CA ARG A 310 -4.64 14.16 -28.15
C ARG A 310 -3.46 13.19 -28.18
N ILE A 311 -2.71 13.08 -27.09
CA ILE A 311 -1.61 12.10 -26.95
C ILE A 311 -2.17 10.68 -27.04
N GLN A 312 -3.30 10.41 -26.40
CA GLN A 312 -3.97 9.12 -26.43
C GLN A 312 -4.44 8.76 -27.85
N ASP A 313 -5.04 9.71 -28.57
CA ASP A 313 -5.48 9.50 -29.96
C ASP A 313 -4.30 9.15 -30.87
N ILE A 314 -3.19 9.90 -30.76
CA ILE A 314 -1.96 9.65 -31.55
C ILE A 314 -1.42 8.24 -31.28
N ILE A 315 -1.35 7.82 -30.01
CA ILE A 315 -0.87 6.48 -29.63
C ILE A 315 -1.85 5.40 -30.09
N SER A 316 -3.16 5.64 -30.05
CA SER A 316 -4.16 4.67 -30.50
C SER A 316 -4.16 4.46 -32.02
N SER A 317 -3.80 5.50 -32.78
CA SER A 317 -3.70 5.48 -34.24
C SER A 317 -2.31 5.06 -34.77
N GLU A 318 -1.37 4.72 -33.87
CA GLU A 318 -0.01 4.39 -34.28
C GLU A 318 0.07 3.00 -34.93
N ASP A 319 0.98 2.84 -35.88
CA ASP A 319 1.34 1.53 -36.40
C ASP A 319 2.06 0.72 -35.29
N PRO A 320 1.52 -0.43 -34.86
CA PRO A 320 2.13 -1.25 -33.81
C PRO A 320 3.56 -1.70 -34.14
N SER A 321 3.93 -1.76 -35.42
CA SER A 321 5.27 -2.13 -35.89
C SER A 321 6.31 -1.03 -35.74
N LYS A 322 5.87 0.22 -35.59
CA LYS A 322 6.75 1.39 -35.51
C LYS A 322 6.21 2.40 -34.47
N PRO A 323 6.30 2.08 -33.18
CA PRO A 323 5.75 2.93 -32.12
C PRO A 323 6.41 4.32 -32.12
N ILE A 324 5.57 5.34 -31.96
CA ILE A 324 5.96 6.75 -32.08
C ILE A 324 6.66 7.19 -30.79
N SER A 325 7.80 7.88 -30.91
CA SER A 325 8.56 8.39 -29.76
C SER A 325 7.94 9.66 -29.17
N ASP A 326 8.23 9.95 -27.89
CA ASP A 326 7.76 11.19 -27.23
C ASP A 326 8.20 12.46 -27.95
N GLU A 327 9.37 12.42 -28.58
CA GLU A 327 9.87 13.54 -29.37
C GLU A 327 9.06 13.75 -30.65
N ALA A 328 8.64 12.66 -31.30
CA ALA A 328 7.79 12.74 -32.47
C ALA A 328 6.37 13.21 -32.10
N ILE A 329 5.80 12.73 -30.98
CA ILE A 329 4.50 13.18 -30.47
C ILE A 329 4.53 14.69 -30.17
N SER A 330 5.59 15.16 -29.49
CA SER A 330 5.80 16.60 -29.21
C SER A 330 5.85 17.44 -30.50
N LYS A 331 6.53 16.95 -31.55
CA LYS A 331 6.60 17.62 -32.86
C LYS A 331 5.25 17.65 -33.58
N ILE A 332 4.47 16.57 -33.52
CA ILE A 332 3.12 16.49 -34.12
C ILE A 332 2.20 17.52 -33.47
N ILE A 333 2.14 17.54 -32.14
CA ILE A 333 1.30 18.48 -31.39
C ILE A 333 1.76 19.94 -31.60
N SER A 334 3.08 20.17 -31.71
CA SER A 334 3.62 21.50 -31.99
C SER A 334 3.26 22.02 -33.38
N LYS A 335 3.09 21.14 -34.39
CA LYS A 335 2.60 21.52 -35.73
C LYS A 335 1.12 21.91 -35.73
N GLU A 336 0.35 21.42 -34.76
CA GLU A 336 -1.07 21.74 -34.56
C GLU A 336 -1.28 23.07 -33.80
N GLY A 337 -0.19 23.81 -33.52
CA GLY A 337 -0.23 25.13 -32.87
C GLY A 337 -0.06 25.09 -31.35
N ILE A 338 0.06 23.91 -30.73
CA ILE A 338 0.16 23.75 -29.28
C ILE A 338 1.61 23.43 -28.90
N ARG A 339 2.28 24.33 -28.18
CA ARG A 339 3.66 24.11 -27.73
C ARG A 339 3.70 23.14 -26.55
N VAL A 340 4.14 21.90 -26.80
CA VAL A 340 4.32 20.88 -25.75
C VAL A 340 5.73 20.32 -25.79
N ALA A 341 6.45 20.40 -24.68
CA ALA A 341 7.80 19.84 -24.57
C ALA A 341 7.76 18.31 -24.45
N ARG A 342 8.82 17.63 -24.92
CA ARG A 342 8.99 16.17 -24.81
C ARG A 342 8.78 15.64 -23.38
N ARG A 343 9.32 16.33 -22.37
CA ARG A 343 9.16 15.95 -20.95
C ARG A 343 7.71 16.02 -20.48
N THR A 344 6.93 16.97 -21.00
CA THR A 344 5.50 17.12 -20.70
C THR A 344 4.69 15.97 -21.31
N VAL A 345 5.02 15.54 -22.53
CA VAL A 345 4.39 14.36 -23.16
C VAL A 345 4.66 13.09 -22.35
N ALA A 346 5.92 12.86 -21.96
CA ALA A 346 6.29 11.69 -21.14
C ALA A 346 5.53 11.67 -19.81
N LYS A 347 5.47 12.82 -19.13
CA LYS A 347 4.72 12.98 -17.87
C LYS A 347 3.23 12.70 -18.03
N TYR A 348 2.59 13.22 -19.08
CA TYR A 348 1.17 12.97 -19.34
C TYR A 348 0.88 11.50 -19.66
N ARG A 349 1.79 10.82 -20.37
CA ARG A 349 1.68 9.38 -20.60
C ARG A 349 1.80 8.56 -19.32
N GLU A 350 2.71 8.91 -18.42
CA GLU A 350 2.85 8.24 -17.14
C GLU A 350 1.58 8.40 -16.28
N ILE A 351 1.00 9.60 -16.26
CA ILE A 351 -0.24 9.89 -15.50
C ILE A 351 -1.41 9.05 -16.01
N ASP A 352 -1.56 8.91 -17.32
CA ASP A 352 -2.68 8.18 -17.93
C ASP A 352 -2.34 6.67 -18.16
N GLY A 353 -1.23 6.18 -17.59
CA GLY A 353 -0.82 4.76 -17.67
C GLY A 353 -0.42 4.29 -19.07
N MET A 354 -0.09 5.20 -19.99
CA MET A 354 0.28 4.88 -21.36
C MET A 354 1.73 4.38 -21.45
N PRO A 355 1.98 3.13 -21.90
CA PRO A 355 3.31 2.52 -21.91
C PRO A 355 4.27 3.27 -22.84
N SER A 356 5.55 3.36 -22.47
CA SER A 356 6.63 4.04 -23.21
C SER A 356 6.79 3.48 -24.65
N SER A 357 7.41 4.23 -25.59
CA SER A 357 7.64 3.71 -26.94
C SER A 357 8.54 2.46 -26.94
N SER A 358 9.47 2.38 -25.98
CA SER A 358 10.31 1.19 -25.77
C SER A 358 9.51 0.01 -25.19
N GLN A 359 8.59 0.27 -24.25
CA GLN A 359 7.69 -0.75 -23.70
C GLN A 359 6.71 -1.27 -24.76
N ARG A 360 6.14 -0.42 -25.61
CA ARG A 360 5.24 -0.83 -26.70
C ARG A 360 5.96 -1.66 -27.76
N ARG A 361 7.17 -1.25 -28.15
CA ARG A 361 8.05 -2.05 -29.03
C ARG A 361 8.39 -3.41 -28.42
N ARG A 362 8.61 -3.47 -27.11
CA ARG A 362 8.88 -4.72 -26.38
C ARG A 362 7.63 -5.60 -26.31
N ARG A 363 6.46 -5.03 -26.03
CA ARG A 363 5.17 -5.73 -26.01
C ARG A 363 4.89 -6.38 -27.36
N GLN A 364 5.09 -5.63 -28.45
CA GLN A 364 4.93 -6.16 -29.80
C GLN A 364 5.87 -7.34 -30.10
N LYS A 365 7.16 -7.24 -29.72
CA LYS A 365 8.09 -8.37 -29.85
C LYS A 365 7.63 -9.61 -29.08
N MET A 366 7.05 -9.42 -27.89
CA MET A 366 6.53 -10.52 -27.08
C MET A 366 5.25 -11.10 -27.65
N ASP A 367 4.37 -10.27 -28.21
CA ASP A 367 3.09 -10.71 -28.79
C ASP A 367 3.30 -11.44 -30.12
N ALA A 368 4.29 -11.03 -30.92
CA ALA A 368 4.71 -11.75 -32.14
C ALA A 368 5.35 -13.13 -31.88
N LEU A 369 5.63 -13.48 -30.63
CA LEU A 369 6.11 -14.81 -30.22
C LEU A 369 5.00 -15.67 -29.60
N CYS A 370 3.88 -15.04 -29.20
CA CYS A 370 2.77 -15.72 -28.52
C CYS A 370 1.58 -15.99 -29.45
N GLY A 371 1.45 -15.21 -30.54
CA GLY A 371 0.58 -15.52 -31.68
C GLY A 371 1.31 -16.39 -32.68
#